data_AF-A0A344UEI8-F1
#
_entry.id   AF-A0A344UEI8-F1
#
_cell.length_a   1.000
_cell.length_b   1.000
_cell.length_c   1.000
_cell.angle_alpha   90.00
_cell.angle_beta   90.00
_cell.angle_gamma   90.00
#
_symmetry.space_group_name_H-M   'P 1'
#
loop_
_entity.id
_entity.type
_entity.pdbx_description
1 polymer ?
#
loop_
_entity_poly.entity_id
_entity_poly.type
_entity_poly.pdbx_seq_one_letter_code
_entity_poly.pdbx_strand_id
1 'polypeptide(L)'
;MPRPEVERWCQSVVDAARRGDWDALTAFDARLRQALTQSGCGLDADDRQALFAAYREALAMSQAELDALGGKIAMIGQQREGRLAYAQFSEWEQA
;
A
#
# COMPACT_ATOMS: atom_id res chain seq x y z
N MET A 1 23.58 12.12 9.17
CA MET A 1 22.49 11.37 9.83
C MET A 1 21.23 12.21 9.74
N PRO A 2 20.06 11.61 9.44
CA PRO A 2 18.83 12.37 9.29
C PRO A 2 18.42 13.04 10.59
N ARG A 3 17.67 14.15 10.49
CA ARG A 3 17.16 14.86 11.66
C ARG A 3 16.11 14.00 12.40
N PRO A 4 15.98 14.13 13.73
CA PRO A 4 15.00 13.36 14.52
C PRO A 4 13.53 13.58 14.12
N GLU A 5 13.22 14.72 13.51
CA GLU A 5 11.89 14.97 12.93
C GLU A 5 11.67 14.14 11.67
N VAL A 6 12.70 14.03 10.81
CA VAL A 6 12.67 13.23 9.59
C VAL A 6 12.62 11.74 9.92
N GLU A 7 13.32 11.30 10.97
CA GLU A 7 13.19 9.92 11.46
C GLU A 7 11.76 9.60 11.91
N ARG A 8 11.10 10.52 12.62
CA ARG A 8 9.68 10.37 13.01
C ARG A 8 8.75 10.33 11.81
N TRP A 9 9.03 11.12 10.78
CA TRP A 9 8.32 11.09 9.51
C TRP A 9 8.48 9.75 8.80
N CYS A 10 9.70 9.26 8.67
CA CYS A 10 9.99 7.95 8.10
C CYS A 10 9.24 6.84 8.85
N GLN A 11 9.28 6.85 10.18
CA GLN A 11 8.58 5.86 11.00
C GLN A 11 7.06 5.93 10.79
N SER A 12 6.50 7.14 10.70
CA SER A 12 5.06 7.34 10.49
C SER A 12 4.59 6.78 9.15
N VAL A 13 5.39 6.94 8.09
CA VAL A 13 5.12 6.37 6.75
C VAL A 13 5.14 4.85 6.81
N VAL A 14 6.19 4.27 7.39
CA VAL A 14 6.33 2.80 7.51
C VAL A 14 5.19 2.21 8.34
N ASP A 15 4.83 2.84 9.47
CA ASP A 15 3.77 2.34 10.33
C ASP A 15 2.38 2.45 9.69
N ALA A 16 2.11 3.53 8.94
CA ALA A 16 0.86 3.68 8.20
C ALA A 16 0.74 2.59 7.12
N ALA A 17 1.82 2.33 6.38
CA ALA A 17 1.86 1.26 5.38
C ALA A 17 1.66 -0.14 6.01
N ARG A 18 2.31 -0.42 7.15
CA ARG A 18 2.11 -1.69 7.89
C ARG A 18 0.68 -1.90 8.36
N ARG A 19 -0.01 -0.82 8.72
CA ARG A 19 -1.42 -0.87 9.15
C ARG A 19 -2.40 -0.88 7.99
N GLY A 20 -1.94 -0.71 6.74
CA GLY A 20 -2.81 -0.50 5.58
C GLY A 20 -3.63 0.78 5.68
N ASP A 21 -3.14 1.78 6.43
CA ASP A 21 -3.81 3.06 6.63
C ASP A 21 -3.47 4.01 5.47
N TRP A 22 -4.13 3.79 4.34
CA TRP A 22 -3.91 4.53 3.09
C TRP A 22 -4.33 6.00 3.20
N ASP A 23 -5.31 6.31 4.04
CA ASP A 23 -5.76 7.67 4.32
C ASP A 23 -4.67 8.45 5.07
N ALA A 24 -4.06 7.82 6.10
CA ALA A 24 -2.94 8.43 6.81
C ALA A 24 -1.72 8.66 5.89
N LEU A 25 -1.41 7.73 4.98
CA LEU A 25 -0.35 7.93 3.98
C LEU A 25 -0.67 9.10 3.05
N THR A 26 -1.90 9.19 2.55
CA THR A 26 -2.32 10.28 1.65
C THR A 26 -2.26 11.64 2.35
N ALA A 27 -2.70 11.71 3.61
CA ALA A 27 -2.60 12.92 4.42
C ALA A 27 -1.13 13.30 4.68
N PHE A 28 -0.26 12.32 4.91
CA PHE A 28 1.17 12.55 5.10
C PHE A 28 1.83 13.07 3.82
N ASP A 29 1.54 12.48 2.65
CA ASP A 29 2.00 12.93 1.34
C ASP A 29 1.65 14.39 1.08
N ALA A 30 0.40 14.77 1.36
CA ALA A 30 -0.06 16.14 1.18
C ALA A 30 0.75 17.12 2.04
N ARG A 31 0.97 16.77 3.32
CA ARG A 31 1.77 17.59 4.25
C ARG A 31 3.23 17.66 3.83
N LEU A 32 3.83 16.56 3.39
CA LEU A 32 5.22 16.53 2.94
C LEU A 32 5.40 17.36 1.67
N ARG A 33 4.49 17.27 0.69
CA ARG A 33 4.52 18.13 -0.51
C ARG A 33 4.40 19.61 -0.15
N GLN A 34 3.54 19.94 0.80
CA GLN A 34 3.43 21.32 1.30
C GLN A 34 4.73 21.78 1.97
N ALA A 35 5.35 20.94 2.80
CA ALA A 35 6.63 21.27 3.44
C ALA A 35 7.77 21.42 2.43
N LEU A 36 7.79 20.60 1.36
CA LEU A 36 8.80 20.66 0.30
C LEU A 36 8.66 21.88 -0.61
N THR A 37 7.43 22.39 -0.79
CA THR A 37 7.16 23.58 -1.62
C THR A 37 7.41 24.89 -0.87
N GLN A 38 7.47 24.87 0.46
CA GLN A 38 7.90 26.00 1.25
C GLN A 38 9.41 26.23 1.10
N SER A 39 9.79 27.44 0.68
CA SER A 39 11.20 27.84 0.61
C SER A 39 11.85 27.69 1.99
N GLY A 40 12.92 26.90 2.08
CA GLY A 40 13.64 26.68 3.33
C GLY A 40 13.26 25.41 4.10
N CYS A 41 12.73 24.37 3.45
CA CYS A 41 12.47 23.06 4.08
C CYS A 41 13.70 22.45 4.81
N GLY A 42 14.90 22.93 4.52
CA GLY A 42 16.12 22.62 5.26
C GLY A 42 16.51 21.15 5.22
N LEU A 43 15.87 20.34 4.36
CA LEU A 43 16.18 18.92 4.18
C LEU A 43 17.49 18.81 3.42
N ASP A 44 18.48 18.25 4.11
CA ASP A 44 19.77 17.91 3.53
C ASP A 44 19.68 16.61 2.71
N ALA A 45 20.82 16.14 2.21
CA ALA A 45 20.87 14.91 1.40
C ALA A 45 20.50 13.66 2.21
N ASP A 46 20.94 13.59 3.46
CA ASP A 46 20.71 12.43 4.35
C ASP A 46 19.22 12.32 4.69
N ASP A 47 18.58 13.44 5.00
CA ASP A 47 17.14 13.52 5.26
C ASP A 47 16.32 13.02 4.06
N ARG A 48 16.68 13.48 2.85
CA ARG A 48 15.99 13.08 1.62
C ARG A 48 16.18 11.61 1.34
N GLN A 49 17.39 11.09 1.56
CA GLN A 49 17.68 9.67 1.37
C GLN A 49 16.90 8.80 2.37
N ALA A 50 16.80 9.22 3.63
CA ALA A 50 16.01 8.53 4.65
C ALA A 50 14.52 8.49 4.28
N LEU A 51 13.94 9.63 3.87
CA LEU A 51 12.55 9.68 3.40
C LEU A 51 12.34 8.79 2.18
N PHE A 52 13.25 8.84 1.20
CA PHE A 52 13.16 8.01 0.01
C PHE A 52 13.17 6.52 0.35
N ALA A 53 14.03 6.09 1.28
CA ALA A 53 14.06 4.70 1.74
C ALA A 53 12.75 4.29 2.41
N ALA A 54 12.20 5.12 3.30
CA ALA A 54 10.92 4.86 3.98
C ALA A 54 9.75 4.72 2.98
N TYR A 55 9.69 5.60 1.98
CA TYR A 55 8.65 5.53 0.93
C TYR A 55 8.81 4.29 0.04
N ARG A 56 10.05 3.88 -0.27
CA ARG A 56 10.28 2.62 -1.01
C ARG A 56 9.82 1.41 -0.22
N GLU A 57 10.03 1.40 1.09
CA GLU A 57 9.55 0.32 1.96
C GLU A 57 8.01 0.29 1.97
N ALA A 58 7.37 1.44 2.18
CA ALA A 58 5.91 1.55 2.15
C ALA A 58 5.31 1.12 0.80
N LEU A 59 5.95 1.47 -0.32
CA LEU A 59 5.53 1.04 -1.65
C LEU A 59 5.61 -0.47 -1.81
N ALA A 60 6.70 -1.10 -1.34
CA ALA A 60 6.85 -2.55 -1.40
C ALA A 60 5.77 -3.28 -0.57
N MET A 61 5.43 -2.76 0.62
CA MET A 61 4.33 -3.30 1.43
C MET A 61 2.97 -3.16 0.73
N SER A 62 2.72 -2.00 0.13
CA SER A 62 1.48 -1.73 -0.61
C SER A 62 1.33 -2.66 -1.81
N GLN A 63 2.42 -2.91 -2.54
CA GLN A 63 2.42 -3.84 -3.67
C GLN A 63 2.12 -5.28 -3.22
N ALA A 64 2.74 -5.73 -2.13
CA ALA A 64 2.49 -7.06 -1.59
C ALA A 64 1.02 -7.25 -1.16
N GLU A 65 0.40 -6.23 -0.57
CA GLU A 65 -1.02 -6.27 -0.19
C GLU A 65 -1.93 -6.28 -1.44
N LEU A 66 -1.60 -5.51 -2.47
CA LEU A 66 -2.33 -5.53 -3.74
C LEU A 66 -2.24 -6.89 -4.44
N ASP A 67 -1.05 -7.51 -4.46
CA ASP A 67 -0.84 -8.83 -5.04
C ASP A 67 -1.65 -9.90 -4.27
N ALA A 68 -1.68 -9.81 -2.93
CA ALA A 68 -2.49 -10.68 -2.09
C ALA A 68 -3.99 -10.50 -2.34
N LEU A 69 -4.47 -9.26 -2.49
CA LEU A 69 -5.86 -8.97 -2.85
C LEU A 69 -6.21 -9.49 -4.25
N GLY A 70 -5.32 -9.29 -5.23
CA GLY A 70 -5.47 -9.84 -6.58
C GLY A 70 -5.61 -11.36 -6.58
N GLY A 71 -4.78 -12.05 -5.80
CA GLY A 71 -4.88 -13.51 -5.61
C GLY A 71 -6.21 -13.95 -4.99
N LYS A 72 -6.70 -13.23 -3.97
CA LYS A 72 -8.01 -13.50 -3.36
C LYS A 72 -9.16 -13.32 -4.35
N ILE A 73 -9.13 -12.26 -5.16
CA ILE A 73 -10.16 -11.99 -6.18
C ILE A 73 -10.16 -13.10 -7.25
N ALA A 74 -8.98 -13.50 -7.74
CA ALA A 74 -8.86 -14.59 -8.70
C ALA A 74 -9.43 -15.91 -8.16
N MET A 75 -9.14 -16.23 -6.89
CA MET A 75 -9.69 -17.41 -6.21
C MET A 75 -11.22 -17.37 -6.12
N ILE A 76 -11.81 -16.21 -5.76
CA ILE A 76 -13.26 -16.03 -5.72
C ILE A 76 -13.87 -16.24 -7.11
N GLY A 77 -13.23 -15.72 -8.16
CA GLY A 77 -13.63 -15.94 -9.55
C GLY A 77 -13.68 -17.41 -9.91
N GLN A 78 -12.61 -18.15 -9.65
CA GLN A 78 -12.53 -19.60 -9.90
C GLN A 78 -13.57 -20.40 -9.10
N GLN A 79 -13.79 -20.06 -7.82
CA GLN A 79 -14.82 -20.72 -7.02
C GLN A 79 -16.24 -20.46 -7.53
N ARG A 80 -16.49 -19.30 -8.14
CA ARG A 80 -17.78 -18.98 -8.74
C ARG A 80 -17.99 -19.77 -10.02
N GLU A 81 -16.99 -19.82 -10.89
CA GLU A 81 -17.02 -20.61 -12.13
C GLU A 81 -17.22 -22.11 -11.84
N GLY A 82 -16.49 -22.66 -10.87
CA GLY A 82 -16.66 -24.06 -10.46
C GLY A 82 -18.06 -24.37 -9.92
N ARG A 83 -18.65 -23.45 -9.14
CA ARG A 83 -20.04 -23.59 -8.66
C ARG A 83 -21.07 -23.53 -9.79
N LEU A 84 -20.87 -22.66 -10.78
CA LEU A 84 -21.75 -22.56 -11.94
C LEU A 84 -21.65 -23.81 -12.83
N ALA A 85 -20.44 -24.32 -13.06
CA ALA A 85 -20.23 -25.55 -13.82
C ALA A 85 -20.89 -26.76 -13.13
N TYR A 86 -20.77 -26.84 -11.79
CA TYR A 86 -21.43 -27.90 -11.02
C TYR A 86 -22.96 -27.79 -11.11
N ALA A 87 -23.53 -26.60 -10.94
CA ALA A 87 -24.98 -26.39 -11.04
C ALA A 87 -25.54 -26.77 -12.42
N GLN A 88 -24.87 -26.38 -13.52
CA GLN A 88 -25.28 -26.76 -14.88
C GLN A 88 -25.21 -28.27 -15.11
N PHE A 89 -24.21 -28.94 -14.56
CA PHE A 89 -24.08 -30.39 -14.68
C PHE A 89 -25.16 -31.13 -13.88
N SER A 90 -25.46 -30.67 -12.66
CA SER A 90 -26.52 -31.25 -11.82
C SER A 90 -27.93 -31.07 -12.41
N GLU A 91 -28.20 -29.94 -13.08
CA GLU A 91 -29.45 -29.73 -13.81
C GLU A 91 -29.59 -30.68 -15.01
N TRP A 92 -28.48 -31.06 -15.64
CA TRP A 92 -28.45 -31.98 -16.77
C TRP A 92 -28.64 -33.45 -16.37
N GLU A 93 -28.19 -33.86 -15.18
CA GLU A 93 -28.44 -35.23 -14.64
C GLU A 93 -29.86 -35.44 -14.12
N GLN A 94 -30.60 -34.36 -13.84
CA GLN A 94 -31.99 -34.42 -13.35
C GLN A 94 -33.06 -34.26 -14.43
N ALA A 95 -32.66 -33.98 -15.69
CA ALA A 95 -33.53 -33.82 -16.86
C ALA A 95 -33.61 -35.11 -17.69
#